data_AF-A0A8T9DMV7-F1
#
_entry.id   AF-A0A8T9DMV7-F1
#
_cell.length_a   1.000
_cell.length_b   1.000
_cell.length_c   1.000
_cell.angle_alpha   90.00
_cell.angle_beta   90.00
_cell.angle_gamma   90.00
#
_symmetry.space_group_name_H-M   'P 1'
#
loop_
_entity.id
_entity.type
_entity.pdbx_description
1 polymer ?
#
loop_
_entity_poly.entity_id
_entity_poly.type
_entity_poly.pdbx_seq_one_letter_code
_entity_poly.pdbx_strand_id
1 'polypeptide(L)'
;MPVAQSGLSFDLQLFPAQMKDGLTLVGENLETNFILIHAGMLTGMDKETTEAWKGGLRTLSAAPNLYARLSGLGTFVHRKDPALIAYIVDNAIDILGSDHLMFGSNFPIEKLWTSHAELIKAHRDAVAKHGPTAQADIFWNTAERVYKPV
;
A
#
# COMPACT_ATOMS: atom_id res chain seq x y z
N MET A 1 -11.70 -3.04 24.47
CA MET A 1 -12.70 -3.46 23.48
C MET A 1 -11.94 -3.86 22.23
N PRO A 2 -12.23 -5.01 21.60
CA PRO A 2 -11.64 -5.41 20.33
C PRO A 2 -11.79 -4.30 19.26
N VAL A 3 -10.78 -4.11 18.41
CA VAL A 3 -10.77 -3.09 17.32
C VAL A 3 -12.01 -3.19 16.45
N ALA A 4 -12.41 -4.42 16.12
CA ALA A 4 -13.65 -4.79 15.46
C ALA A 4 -14.90 -4.10 16.01
N GLN A 5 -15.05 -4.06 17.34
CA GLN A 5 -16.24 -3.53 18.00
C GLN A 5 -16.31 -2.01 17.98
N SER A 6 -15.19 -1.34 17.65
CA SER A 6 -15.09 0.12 17.57
C SER A 6 -15.27 0.66 16.16
N GLY A 7 -15.40 -0.21 15.14
CA GLY A 7 -15.47 0.19 13.73
C GLY A 7 -14.18 0.83 13.20
N LEU A 8 -13.06 0.66 13.91
CA LEU A 8 -11.74 1.19 13.53
C LEU A 8 -11.03 0.22 12.59
N SER A 9 -10.13 0.76 11.78
CA SER A 9 -9.19 -0.02 10.97
C SER A 9 -7.86 -0.26 11.70
N PHE A 10 -7.07 -1.21 11.21
CA PHE A 10 -5.75 -1.53 11.76
C PHE A 10 -4.63 -1.33 10.73
N ASP A 11 -3.69 -0.43 11.00
CA ASP A 11 -2.50 -0.23 10.15
C ASP A 11 -1.46 -1.33 10.47
N LEU A 12 -1.15 -2.16 9.47
CA LEU A 12 -0.33 -3.37 9.58
C LEU A 12 1.00 -3.18 8.86
N GLN A 13 2.09 -3.03 9.62
CA GLN A 13 3.44 -2.90 9.07
C GLN A 13 4.14 -4.26 9.05
N LEU A 14 4.49 -4.73 7.85
CA LEU A 14 5.13 -6.03 7.62
C LEU A 14 6.25 -5.90 6.59
N PHE A 15 7.24 -6.78 6.73
CA PHE A 15 8.18 -7.13 5.68
C PHE A 15 7.71 -8.37 4.91
N PRO A 16 8.19 -8.62 3.67
CA PRO A 16 7.74 -9.75 2.85
C PRO A 16 7.73 -11.11 3.57
N ALA A 17 8.75 -11.42 4.37
CA ALA A 17 8.86 -12.67 5.10
C ALA A 17 7.76 -12.86 6.18
N GLN A 18 7.14 -11.78 6.64
CA GLN A 18 6.12 -11.79 7.70
C GLN A 18 4.69 -11.84 7.13
N MET A 19 4.52 -11.69 5.82
CA MET A 19 3.20 -11.57 5.20
C MET A 19 2.34 -12.83 5.31
N LYS A 20 2.97 -14.01 5.43
CA LYS A 20 2.25 -15.26 5.69
C LYS A 20 1.61 -15.26 7.08
N ASP A 21 2.34 -14.86 8.11
CA ASP A 21 1.80 -14.78 9.48
C ASP A 21 0.81 -13.62 9.60
N GLY A 22 1.06 -12.53 8.86
CA GLY A 22 0.13 -11.42 8.69
C GLY A 22 -1.23 -11.88 8.14
N LEU A 23 -1.24 -12.76 7.13
CA LEU A 23 -2.49 -13.31 6.59
C LEU A 23 -3.28 -14.08 7.64
N THR A 24 -2.62 -14.86 8.50
CA THR A 24 -3.28 -15.56 9.61
C THR A 24 -4.02 -14.57 10.52
N LEU A 25 -3.34 -13.50 10.95
CA LEU A 25 -3.96 -12.45 11.77
C LEU A 25 -5.16 -11.79 11.07
N VAL A 26 -5.01 -11.46 9.79
CA VAL A 26 -6.08 -10.82 9.00
C VAL A 26 -7.30 -11.75 8.86
N GLY A 27 -7.05 -13.04 8.61
CA GLY A 27 -8.08 -14.06 8.44
C GLY A 27 -8.83 -14.41 9.74
N GLU A 28 -8.21 -14.21 10.90
CA GLU A 28 -8.85 -14.37 12.21
C GLU A 28 -9.76 -13.19 12.59
N ASN A 29 -9.71 -12.08 11.84
CA ASN A 29 -10.37 -10.81 12.19
C ASN A 29 -11.05 -10.18 10.96
N LEU A 30 -11.90 -10.93 10.26
CA LEU A 30 -12.52 -10.53 8.98
C LEU A 30 -13.39 -9.27 9.06
N GLU A 31 -13.89 -8.93 10.25
CA GLU A 31 -14.68 -7.72 10.51
C GLU A 31 -13.83 -6.45 10.66
N THR A 32 -12.50 -6.57 10.72
CA THR A 32 -11.56 -5.45 10.79
C THR A 32 -10.92 -5.22 9.42
N ASN A 33 -10.93 -3.97 8.95
CA ASN A 33 -10.15 -3.60 7.77
C ASN A 33 -8.67 -3.44 8.16
N PHE A 34 -7.78 -4.15 7.49
CA PHE A 34 -6.34 -4.04 7.68
C PHE A 34 -5.69 -3.23 6.55
N ILE A 35 -4.75 -2.36 6.89
CA ILE A 35 -4.02 -1.52 5.92
C ILE A 35 -2.55 -1.86 5.97
N LEU A 36 -2.08 -2.59 4.96
CA LEU A 36 -0.67 -2.88 4.77
C LEU A 36 0.10 -1.58 4.50
N ILE A 37 1.04 -1.27 5.39
CA ILE A 37 1.85 -0.06 5.32
C ILE A 37 2.93 -0.19 4.23
N HIS A 38 3.13 0.91 3.50
CA HIS A 38 4.16 1.07 2.45
C HIS A 38 4.16 -0.02 1.40
N ALA A 39 2.95 -0.51 1.05
CA ALA A 39 2.75 -1.65 0.16
C ALA A 39 3.62 -2.86 0.53
N GLY A 40 3.90 -3.08 1.82
CA GLY A 40 4.66 -4.25 2.26
C GLY A 40 6.18 -4.13 2.16
N MET A 41 6.70 -2.90 2.22
CA MET A 41 8.12 -2.61 2.47
C MET A 41 9.07 -3.29 1.46
N LEU A 42 8.95 -2.95 0.17
CA LEU A 42 9.94 -3.41 -0.84
C LEU A 42 11.32 -2.81 -0.51
N THR A 43 12.27 -3.67 -0.13
CA THR A 43 13.58 -3.26 0.40
C THR A 43 14.69 -3.12 -0.63
N GLY A 44 14.47 -3.57 -1.87
CA GLY A 44 15.49 -3.66 -2.91
C GLY A 44 14.91 -4.03 -4.27
N MET A 45 15.73 -3.85 -5.31
CA MET A 45 15.33 -4.07 -6.72
C MET A 45 16.02 -5.27 -7.37
N ASP A 46 16.82 -6.04 -6.63
CA ASP A 46 17.28 -7.33 -7.11
C ASP A 46 16.09 -8.29 -7.28
N LYS A 47 16.29 -9.31 -8.13
CA LYS A 47 15.22 -10.23 -8.50
C LYS A 47 14.68 -11.01 -7.30
N GLU A 48 15.55 -11.43 -6.38
CA GLU A 48 15.13 -12.22 -5.22
C GLU A 48 14.22 -11.39 -4.31
N THR A 49 14.63 -10.16 -3.99
CA THR A 49 13.86 -9.23 -3.15
C THR A 49 12.50 -8.88 -3.79
N THR A 50 12.49 -8.55 -5.08
CA THR A 50 11.25 -8.17 -5.78
C THR A 50 10.27 -9.34 -5.92
N GLU A 51 10.75 -10.56 -6.17
CA GLU A 51 9.88 -11.74 -6.22
C GLU A 51 9.36 -12.13 -4.83
N ALA A 52 10.17 -12.02 -3.78
CA ALA A 52 9.71 -12.26 -2.41
C ALA A 52 8.60 -11.27 -2.00
N TRP A 53 8.78 -9.98 -2.32
CA TRP A 53 7.77 -8.94 -2.09
C TRP A 53 6.47 -9.23 -2.84
N LYS A 54 6.53 -9.51 -4.15
CA LYS A 54 5.34 -9.87 -4.95
C LYS A 54 4.67 -11.15 -4.42
N GLY A 55 5.45 -12.15 -4.01
CA GLY A 55 4.93 -13.38 -3.40
C GLY A 55 4.19 -13.12 -2.09
N GLY A 56 4.72 -12.23 -1.26
CA GLY A 56 4.06 -11.76 -0.04
C GLY A 56 2.75 -11.02 -0.33
N LEU A 57 2.73 -10.10 -1.30
CA LEU A 57 1.50 -9.42 -1.71
C LEU A 57 0.44 -10.39 -2.25
N ARG A 58 0.84 -11.38 -3.06
CA ARG A 58 -0.09 -12.42 -3.54
C ARG A 58 -0.66 -13.25 -2.40
N THR A 59 0.15 -13.57 -1.39
CA THR A 59 -0.34 -14.27 -0.19
C THR A 59 -1.45 -13.45 0.48
N LEU A 60 -1.17 -12.17 0.69
CA LEU A 60 -2.07 -11.24 1.33
C LEU A 60 -3.33 -10.91 0.51
N SER A 61 -3.26 -10.99 -0.82
CA SER A 61 -4.39 -10.75 -1.74
C SER A 61 -5.58 -11.70 -1.53
N ALA A 62 -5.37 -12.83 -0.84
CA ALA A 62 -6.44 -13.76 -0.51
C ALA A 62 -7.43 -13.22 0.55
N ALA A 63 -7.08 -12.15 1.28
CA ALA A 63 -7.92 -11.57 2.31
C ALA A 63 -8.75 -10.37 1.78
N PRO A 64 -10.09 -10.45 1.75
CA PRO A 64 -10.93 -9.39 1.19
C PRO A 64 -11.00 -8.12 2.07
N ASN A 65 -10.65 -8.23 3.36
CA ASN A 65 -10.58 -7.12 4.31
C ASN A 65 -9.19 -6.48 4.40
N LEU A 66 -8.27 -6.85 3.49
CA LEU A 66 -6.94 -6.25 3.41
C LEU A 66 -6.89 -5.17 2.32
N TYR A 67 -6.31 -4.04 2.68
CA TYR A 67 -5.99 -2.92 1.80
C TYR A 67 -4.50 -2.61 1.93
N ALA A 68 -3.93 -1.84 1.00
CA ALA A 68 -2.55 -1.39 1.09
C ALA A 68 -2.39 0.10 0.80
N ARG A 69 -1.49 0.74 1.55
CA ARG A 69 -1.18 2.16 1.39
C ARG A 69 0.10 2.34 0.56
N LEU A 70 -0.04 2.90 -0.63
CA LEU A 70 1.05 3.37 -1.49
C LEU A 70 1.67 4.63 -0.87
N SER A 71 2.65 4.40 -0.01
CA SER A 71 3.30 5.41 0.83
C SER A 71 4.73 4.97 1.14
N GLY A 72 5.64 5.88 1.47
CA GLY A 72 6.97 5.46 1.92
C GLY A 72 7.81 4.70 0.88
N LEU A 73 7.43 4.74 -0.40
CA LEU A 73 7.99 3.87 -1.44
C LEU A 73 9.48 4.12 -1.74
N GLY A 74 9.98 5.30 -1.37
CA GLY A 74 11.40 5.67 -1.50
C GLY A 74 12.26 5.30 -0.28
N THR A 75 11.67 4.78 0.81
CA THR A 75 12.33 4.66 2.11
C THR A 75 13.62 3.84 2.04
N PHE A 76 13.65 2.71 1.33
CA PHE A 76 14.84 1.85 1.29
C PHE A 76 15.90 2.28 0.27
N VAL A 77 15.54 3.15 -0.67
CA VAL A 77 16.49 3.71 -1.65
C VAL A 77 16.94 5.13 -1.30
N HIS A 78 16.41 5.69 -0.21
CA HIS A 78 16.71 7.04 0.30
C HIS A 78 16.60 8.13 -0.78
N ARG A 79 15.59 8.04 -1.66
CA ARG A 79 15.33 9.04 -2.69
C ARG A 79 13.88 8.97 -3.20
N LYS A 80 13.37 10.07 -3.77
CA LYS A 80 12.23 9.99 -4.68
C LYS A 80 12.68 9.38 -6.00
N ASP A 81 12.20 8.20 -6.31
CA ASP A 81 12.48 7.49 -7.55
C ASP A 81 11.17 7.21 -8.31
N PRO A 82 10.81 8.02 -9.32
CA PRO A 82 9.57 7.83 -10.08
C PRO A 82 9.45 6.46 -10.76
N ALA A 83 10.57 5.86 -11.17
CA ALA A 83 10.57 4.55 -11.81
C ALA A 83 10.26 3.44 -10.79
N LEU A 84 10.84 3.53 -9.59
CA LEU A 84 10.49 2.65 -8.48
C LEU A 84 9.03 2.79 -8.06
N ILE A 85 8.54 4.03 -7.92
CA ILE A 85 7.13 4.29 -7.58
C ILE A 85 6.21 3.65 -8.64
N ALA A 86 6.49 3.87 -9.92
CA ALA A 86 5.73 3.24 -11.00
C ALA A 86 5.78 1.71 -10.95
N TYR A 87 6.96 1.12 -10.73
CA TYR A 87 7.12 -0.33 -10.60
C TYR A 87 6.27 -0.91 -9.47
N ILE A 88 6.29 -0.28 -8.29
CA ILE A 88 5.52 -0.73 -7.14
C ILE A 88 4.02 -0.57 -7.40
N VAL A 89 3.59 0.58 -7.94
CA VAL A 89 2.19 0.85 -8.28
C VAL A 89 1.66 -0.18 -9.28
N ASP A 90 2.40 -0.47 -10.35
CA ASP A 90 2.00 -1.43 -11.38
C ASP A 90 1.76 -2.82 -10.78
N ASN A 91 2.76 -3.34 -10.07
CA ASN A 91 2.67 -4.68 -9.51
C ASN A 91 1.64 -4.75 -8.38
N ALA A 92 1.46 -3.68 -7.59
CA ALA A 92 0.43 -3.63 -6.56
C ALA A 92 -0.98 -3.64 -7.18
N ILE A 93 -1.21 -2.89 -8.26
CA ILE A 93 -2.49 -2.90 -8.98
C ILE A 93 -2.73 -4.29 -9.58
N ASP A 94 -1.73 -4.87 -10.25
CA ASP A 94 -1.85 -6.20 -10.88
C ASP A 94 -2.15 -7.31 -9.86
N ILE A 95 -1.67 -7.18 -8.62
CA ILE A 95 -1.80 -8.22 -7.59
C ILE A 95 -3.04 -8.00 -6.70
N LEU A 96 -3.32 -6.77 -6.29
CA LEU A 96 -4.34 -6.45 -5.28
C LEU A 96 -5.60 -5.82 -5.88
N GLY A 97 -5.53 -5.23 -7.08
CA GLY A 97 -6.59 -4.38 -7.63
C GLY A 97 -6.54 -2.96 -7.08
N SER A 98 -6.94 -1.97 -7.89
CA SER A 98 -6.90 -0.55 -7.49
C SER A 98 -7.84 -0.23 -6.33
N ASP A 99 -8.95 -0.95 -6.23
CA ASP A 99 -9.95 -0.85 -5.15
C ASP A 99 -9.44 -1.36 -3.80
N HIS A 100 -8.27 -1.99 -3.74
CA HIS A 100 -7.57 -2.33 -2.50
C HIS A 100 -6.41 -1.39 -2.17
N LEU A 101 -6.17 -0.38 -3.00
CA LEU A 101 -5.02 0.53 -2.87
C LEU A 101 -5.45 1.95 -2.53
N MET A 102 -4.65 2.63 -1.72
CA MET A 102 -4.82 4.05 -1.39
C MET A 102 -3.48 4.77 -1.33
N PHE A 103 -3.44 6.04 -1.71
CA PHE A 103 -2.28 6.89 -1.56
C PHE A 103 -2.07 7.30 -0.09
N GLY A 104 -0.81 7.39 0.34
CA GLY A 104 -0.44 8.06 1.57
C GLY A 104 0.92 8.74 1.44
N SER A 105 1.06 9.93 2.00
CA SER A 105 2.25 10.73 1.75
C SER A 105 3.47 10.32 2.56
N ASN A 106 3.30 9.66 3.71
CA ASN A 106 4.39 9.40 4.68
C ASN A 106 5.14 10.67 5.13
N PHE A 107 4.53 11.86 4.96
CA PHE A 107 5.07 13.10 5.51
C PHE A 107 4.89 13.11 7.05
N PRO A 108 5.85 13.67 7.81
CA PRO A 108 6.99 14.46 7.35
C PRO A 108 8.27 13.65 7.04
N ILE A 109 8.27 12.31 7.07
CA ILE A 109 9.49 11.52 6.84
C ILE A 109 10.03 11.72 5.41
N GLU A 110 9.14 11.70 4.40
CA GLU A 110 9.52 11.89 3.00
C GLU A 110 10.21 13.24 2.68
N LYS A 111 10.09 14.23 3.57
CA LYS A 111 10.76 15.53 3.39
C LYS A 111 12.28 15.42 3.31
N LEU A 112 12.85 14.30 3.77
CA LEU A 112 14.27 13.99 3.67
C LEU A 112 14.75 13.88 2.21
N TRP A 113 13.84 13.58 1.27
CA TRP A 113 14.19 13.26 -0.12
C TRP A 113 13.40 14.03 -1.18
N THR A 114 12.27 14.64 -0.82
CA THR A 114 11.40 15.32 -1.79
C THR A 114 10.49 16.37 -1.14
N SER A 115 9.93 17.25 -1.96
CA SER A 115 8.79 18.09 -1.56
C SER A 115 7.48 17.30 -1.63
N HIS A 116 6.46 17.77 -0.91
CA HIS A 116 5.14 17.16 -0.92
C HIS A 116 4.50 17.16 -2.31
N ALA A 117 4.63 18.29 -3.04
CA ALA A 117 4.13 18.43 -4.40
C ALA A 117 4.80 17.44 -5.37
N GLU A 118 6.13 17.30 -5.27
CA GLU A 118 6.89 16.38 -6.11
C GLU A 118 6.56 14.91 -5.82
N LEU A 119 6.28 14.55 -4.56
CA LEU A 119 5.85 13.21 -4.19
C LEU A 119 4.47 12.88 -4.78
N ILE A 120 3.50 13.78 -4.60
CA ILE A 120 2.15 13.61 -5.15
C ILE A 120 2.20 13.51 -6.66
N LYS A 121 2.99 14.37 -7.32
CA LYS A 121 3.15 14.32 -8.78
C LYS A 121 3.66 12.95 -9.23
N ALA A 122 4.70 12.41 -8.61
CA ALA A 122 5.25 11.10 -8.98
C ALA A 122 4.22 9.96 -8.82
N HIS A 123 3.40 9.98 -7.76
CA HIS A 123 2.33 8.99 -7.59
C HIS A 123 1.21 9.17 -8.63
N ARG A 124 0.81 10.41 -8.92
CA ARG A 124 -0.22 10.69 -9.94
C ARG A 124 0.23 10.26 -11.34
N ASP A 125 1.47 10.57 -11.70
CA ASP A 125 2.06 10.15 -12.97
C ASP A 125 2.07 8.60 -13.09
N ALA A 126 2.45 7.90 -12.01
CA ALA A 126 2.48 6.44 -11.97
C ALA A 126 1.09 5.80 -12.12
N VAL A 127 0.06 6.37 -11.48
CA VAL A 127 -1.31 5.84 -11.51
C VAL A 127 -2.04 6.23 -12.81
N ALA A 128 -1.70 7.35 -13.44
CA ALA A 128 -2.45 7.90 -14.58
C ALA A 128 -2.62 6.90 -15.75
N LYS A 129 -1.61 6.06 -16.00
CA LYS A 129 -1.64 5.05 -17.07
C LYS A 129 -2.61 3.89 -16.84
N HIS A 130 -3.14 3.73 -15.62
CA HIS A 130 -4.10 2.68 -15.23
C HIS A 130 -5.56 3.12 -15.37
N GLY A 131 -5.79 4.31 -15.93
CA GLY A 131 -7.12 4.82 -16.24
C GLY A 131 -7.81 5.56 -15.09
N PRO A 132 -8.99 6.14 -15.36
CA PRO A 132 -9.68 7.02 -14.40
C PRO A 132 -10.18 6.29 -13.16
N THR A 133 -10.58 5.02 -13.27
CA THR A 133 -11.03 4.21 -12.12
C THR A 133 -9.91 4.04 -11.10
N ALA A 134 -8.72 3.61 -11.54
CA ALA A 134 -7.58 3.44 -10.65
C ALA A 134 -7.16 4.75 -9.97
N GLN A 135 -7.26 5.88 -10.68
CA GLN A 135 -7.03 7.20 -10.09
C GLN A 135 -8.05 7.54 -9.01
N ALA A 136 -9.34 7.32 -9.27
CA ALA A 136 -10.40 7.59 -8.29
C ALA A 136 -10.25 6.69 -7.06
N ASP A 137 -9.94 5.40 -7.25
CA ASP A 137 -9.77 4.45 -6.15
C ASP A 137 -8.59 4.81 -5.26
N ILE A 138 -7.40 4.99 -5.86
CA ILE A 138 -6.16 5.21 -5.13
C ILE A 138 -6.13 6.57 -4.44
N PHE A 139 -6.69 7.62 -5.04
CA PHE A 139 -6.66 8.96 -4.46
C PHE A 139 -7.90 9.34 -3.64
N TRP A 140 -8.97 8.52 -3.65
CA TRP A 140 -10.20 8.84 -2.93
C TRP A 140 -10.99 7.61 -2.46
N ASN A 141 -11.59 6.84 -3.37
CA ASN A 141 -12.70 5.91 -3.05
C ASN A 141 -12.30 4.85 -2.03
N THR A 142 -11.08 4.31 -2.12
CA THR A 142 -10.63 3.25 -1.21
C THR A 142 -10.46 3.79 0.20
N ALA A 143 -9.85 4.96 0.37
CA ALA A 143 -9.69 5.59 1.68
C ALA A 143 -11.05 5.99 2.29
N GLU A 144 -11.96 6.55 1.48
CA GLU A 144 -13.32 6.89 1.93
C GLU A 144 -14.09 5.65 2.43
N ARG A 145 -14.08 4.55 1.67
CA ARG A 145 -14.74 3.29 2.05
C ARG A 145 -14.14 2.67 3.32
N VAL A 146 -12.83 2.72 3.46
CA VAL A 146 -12.10 2.10 4.59
C VAL A 146 -12.22 2.91 5.87
N TYR A 147 -12.01 4.23 5.80
CA TYR A 147 -11.95 5.10 6.99
C TYR A 147 -13.27 5.76 7.36
N LYS A 148 -14.24 5.84 6.43
CA LYS A 148 -15.56 6.41 6.67
C LYS A 148 -15.49 7.81 7.34
N PRO A 149 -14.79 8.78 6.73
CA PRO A 149 -14.67 10.12 7.30
C PRO A 149 -16.05 10.76 7.45
N VAL A 150 -16.23 11.51 8.54
CA VAL A 150 -17.47 12.25 8.87
C VAL A 150 -17.52 13.62 8.21
#